data_AF-A0A843WYB1-F1
#
_entry.id   AF-A0A843WYB1-F1
#
_cell.length_a   1.000
_cell.length_b   1.000
_cell.length_c   1.000
_cell.angle_alpha   90.00
_cell.angle_beta   90.00
_cell.angle_gamma   90.00
#
_symmetry.space_group_name_H-M   'P 1'
#
loop_
_entity.id
_entity.type
_entity.pdbx_description
1 polymer ?
#
loop_
_entity_poly.entity_id
_entity_poly.type
_entity_poly.pdbx_seq_one_letter_code
_entity_poly.pdbx_strand_id
1 'polypeptide(L)'
;MVGVIATPEVHSFDLTGREKFIILGCDGLWEVFGPSDAVDFVHKHLQDGLSATTIVRRLVREAVRERRCRDNCTAILVVFKNR
;
A
#
# COMPACT_ATOMS: atom_id res chain seq x y z
N MET A 1 1.32 1.66 34.55
CA MET A 1 0.09 2.29 34.01
C MET A 1 0.37 2.55 32.55
N VAL A 2 -0.37 1.93 31.62
CA VAL A 2 -0.16 2.12 30.18
C VAL A 2 -1.33 2.97 29.70
N GLY A 3 -1.03 4.16 29.17
CA GLY A 3 -2.04 5.11 28.65
C GLY A 3 -2.00 5.15 27.13
N VAL A 4 -3.02 5.75 26.53
CA VAL A 4 -3.07 6.03 25.09
C VAL A 4 -2.80 7.53 24.88
N ILE A 5 -1.98 7.87 23.88
CA ILE A 5 -1.76 9.25 23.44
C ILE A 5 -2.24 9.41 22.01
N ALA A 6 -2.74 10.61 21.68
CA ALA A 6 -3.20 10.95 20.32
C ALA A 6 -2.14 11.72 19.51
N THR A 7 -0.93 11.90 20.06
CA THR A 7 0.17 12.55 19.35
C THR A 7 0.74 11.59 18.29
N PRO A 8 0.74 11.98 16.99
CA PRO A 8 1.24 11.12 15.94
C PRO A 8 2.77 11.20 15.81
N GLU A 9 3.34 10.19 15.17
CA GLU A 9 4.67 10.27 14.59
C GLU A 9 4.58 10.93 13.21
N VAL A 10 5.43 11.91 12.94
CA VAL A 10 5.42 12.67 11.68
C VAL A 10 6.78 12.57 11.02
N HIS A 11 6.78 12.08 9.77
CA HIS A 11 7.96 12.02 8.92
C HIS A 11 7.70 12.80 7.62
N SER A 12 8.72 13.51 7.14
CA SER A 12 8.69 14.24 5.88
C SER A 12 9.81 13.76 4.98
N PHE A 13 9.49 13.51 3.71
CA PHE A 13 10.45 13.09 2.70
C PHE A 13 10.29 13.96 1.46
N ASP A 14 11.39 14.43 0.91
CA ASP A 14 11.39 15.17 -0.35
C ASP A 14 11.24 14.19 -1.52
N LEU A 15 10.32 14.49 -2.44
CA LEU A 15 10.20 13.73 -3.68
C LEU A 15 11.37 14.10 -4.60
N THR A 16 12.27 13.14 -4.83
CA THR A 16 13.44 13.30 -5.70
C THR A 16 13.15 13.00 -7.16
N GLY A 17 11.96 12.51 -7.47
CA GLY A 17 11.56 12.05 -8.81
C GLY A 17 11.97 10.61 -9.10
N ARG A 18 12.63 9.94 -8.14
CA ARG A 18 12.94 8.50 -8.21
C ARG A 18 11.81 7.64 -7.63
N GLU A 19 10.98 8.24 -6.77
CA GLU A 19 9.85 7.60 -6.13
C GLU A 19 8.72 7.43 -7.15
N LYS A 20 8.24 6.19 -7.32
CA LYS A 20 7.22 5.86 -8.32
C LYS A 20 5.80 5.90 -7.75
N PHE A 21 5.63 5.43 -6.52
CA PHE A 21 4.34 5.33 -5.87
C PHE A 21 4.47 5.20 -4.35
N ILE A 22 3.35 5.38 -3.64
CA ILE A 22 3.17 5.08 -2.22
C ILE A 22 1.99 4.12 -2.07
N ILE A 23 2.14 3.11 -1.20
CA ILE A 23 1.07 2.24 -0.73
C ILE A 23 0.77 2.61 0.72
N LEU A 24 -0.47 2.97 1.01
CA LEU A 24 -0.99 3.09 2.37
C LEU A 24 -2.00 1.97 2.58
N GLY A 25 -1.94 1.30 3.72
CA GLY A 25 -2.89 0.23 4.05
C GLY A 25 -3.07 0.12 5.56
N CYS A 26 -4.21 -0.43 5.98
CA CYS A 26 -4.42 -0.82 7.36
C CYS A 26 -3.68 -2.14 7.67
N ASP A 27 -3.68 -2.52 8.95
CA ASP A 27 -3.19 -3.81 9.45
C ASP A 27 -3.69 -5.00 8.63
N GLY A 28 -4.97 -5.06 8.27
CA GLY A 28 -5.51 -6.16 7.46
C GLY A 28 -4.76 -6.40 6.14
N LEU A 29 -4.18 -5.36 5.52
CA LEU A 29 -3.30 -5.53 4.36
C LEU A 29 -1.94 -6.10 4.80
N TRP A 30 -1.31 -5.48 5.79
CA TRP A 30 0.08 -5.76 6.20
C TRP A 30 0.25 -7.04 7.03
N GLU A 31 -0.84 -7.61 7.56
CA GLU A 31 -0.85 -8.93 8.17
C GLU A 31 -0.63 -10.06 7.14
N VAL A 32 -1.02 -9.83 5.88
CA VAL A 32 -0.95 -10.83 4.81
C VAL A 32 0.00 -10.45 3.67
N PHE A 33 0.44 -9.20 3.61
CA PHE A 33 1.47 -8.73 2.69
C PHE A 33 2.71 -8.24 3.44
N GLY A 34 3.87 -8.78 3.06
CA GLY A 34 5.14 -8.14 3.39
C GLY A 34 5.32 -6.83 2.61
N PRO A 35 6.03 -5.81 3.15
CA PRO A 35 6.24 -4.54 2.45
C PRO A 35 6.86 -4.69 1.05
N SER A 36 7.92 -5.49 0.92
CA SER A 36 8.58 -5.72 -0.37
C SER A 36 7.69 -6.45 -1.37
N ASP A 37 6.92 -7.43 -0.89
CA ASP A 37 5.98 -8.20 -1.72
C ASP A 37 4.83 -7.31 -2.25
N ALA A 38 4.29 -6.41 -1.41
CA ALA A 38 3.33 -5.41 -1.86
C ALA A 38 3.91 -4.45 -2.90
N VAL A 39 5.17 -4.01 -2.71
CA VAL A 39 5.89 -3.17 -3.66
C VAL A 39 6.08 -3.91 -4.99
N ASP A 40 6.53 -5.16 -4.97
CA ASP A 40 6.74 -5.98 -6.17
C ASP A 40 5.42 -6.23 -6.91
N PHE A 41 4.34 -6.52 -6.17
CA PHE A 41 3.01 -6.70 -6.72
C PHE A 41 2.55 -5.44 -7.47
N VAL A 42 2.63 -4.27 -6.83
CA VAL A 42 2.23 -3.00 -7.44
C VAL A 42 3.15 -2.65 -8.61
N HIS A 43 4.46 -2.82 -8.45
CA HIS A 43 5.43 -2.48 -9.47
C HIS A 43 5.22 -3.29 -10.75
N LYS A 44 5.01 -4.61 -10.63
CA LYS A 44 4.71 -5.49 -11.76
C LYS A 44 3.47 -5.02 -12.51
N HIS A 45 2.37 -4.77 -11.81
CA HIS A 45 1.13 -4.38 -12.47
C HIS A 45 1.19 -2.95 -13.07
N LEU A 46 2.03 -2.07 -12.55
CA LEU A 46 2.31 -0.77 -13.19
C LEU A 46 3.08 -0.95 -14.50
N GLN A 47 4.06 -1.87 -14.53
CA GLN A 47 4.79 -2.21 -15.77
C GLN A 47 3.88 -2.84 -16.82
N ASP A 48 2.86 -3.59 -16.39
CA ASP A 48 1.81 -4.13 -17.26
C ASP A 48 0.84 -3.04 -17.78
N GLY A 49 1.05 -1.76 -17.44
CA GLY A 49 0.25 -0.63 -17.92
C GLY A 49 -1.12 -0.49 -17.26
N LEU A 50 -1.36 -1.16 -16.12
CA LEU A 50 -2.64 -1.07 -15.44
C LEU A 50 -2.82 0.26 -14.70
N SER A 51 -4.06 0.75 -14.66
CA SER A 51 -4.40 1.95 -13.90
C SER A 51 -4.28 1.70 -12.38
N ALA A 52 -3.89 2.74 -11.62
CA ALA A 52 -3.77 2.67 -10.16
C ALA A 52 -5.02 2.09 -9.48
N THR A 53 -6.21 2.48 -9.95
CA THR A 53 -7.50 1.96 -9.46
C THR A 53 -7.65 0.45 -9.67
N THR A 54 -7.18 -0.07 -10.81
CA THR A 54 -7.20 -1.51 -11.07
C THR A 54 -6.22 -2.24 -10.16
N ILE A 55 -5.02 -1.68 -10.00
CA ILE A 55 -3.96 -2.28 -9.17
C ILE A 55 -4.40 -2.36 -7.71
N VAL A 56 -4.90 -1.27 -7.13
CA VAL A 56 -5.32 -1.26 -5.71
C VAL A 56 -6.50 -2.22 -5.47
N ARG A 57 -7.44 -2.33 -6.41
CA ARG A 57 -8.52 -3.33 -6.34
C ARG A 57 -8.00 -4.75 -6.35
N ARG A 58 -7.00 -5.05 -7.19
CA ARG A 58 -6.34 -6.36 -7.23
C ARG A 58 -5.58 -6.63 -5.95
N LEU A 59 -4.86 -5.65 -5.41
CA LEU A 59 -4.11 -5.77 -4.16
C LEU A 59 -5.03 -6.14 -2.98
N VAL A 60 -6.15 -5.42 -2.81
CA VAL A 60 -7.14 -5.73 -1.77
C VAL A 60 -7.81 -7.08 -2.02
N ARG A 61 -8.15 -7.41 -3.27
CA ARG A 61 -8.72 -8.72 -3.61
C ARG A 61 -7.77 -9.86 -3.28
N GLU A 62 -6.49 -9.72 -3.62
CA GLU A 62 -5.44 -10.70 -3.32
C GLU A 62 -5.33 -10.92 -1.80
N ALA A 63 -5.26 -9.82 -1.02
CA ALA A 63 -5.21 -9.87 0.43
C ALA A 63 -6.40 -10.65 1.03
N VAL A 64 -7.62 -10.34 0.59
CA VAL A 64 -8.84 -10.91 1.15
C VAL A 64 -9.12 -12.34 0.65
N ARG A 65 -8.96 -12.59 -0.64
CA ARG A 65 -9.39 -13.85 -1.27
C ARG A 65 -8.31 -14.91 -1.29
N GLU A 66 -7.11 -14.55 -1.75
CA GLU A 66 -6.05 -15.52 -1.97
C GLU A 66 -5.23 -15.71 -0.68
N ARG A 67 -4.92 -14.61 0.01
CA ARG A 67 -4.13 -14.62 1.25
C ARG A 67 -4.95 -14.73 2.52
N ARG A 68 -6.29 -14.73 2.39
CA ARG A 68 -7.26 -15.00 3.47
C ARG A 68 -7.14 -14.05 4.66
N CYS A 69 -6.93 -12.75 4.41
CA CYS A 69 -7.12 -11.71 5.42
C CYS A 69 -8.50 -11.88 6.08
N ARG A 70 -8.52 -11.87 7.41
CA ARG A 70 -9.75 -12.09 8.21
C ARG A 70 -10.35 -10.80 8.76
N ASP A 71 -9.68 -9.67 8.56
CA ASP A 71 -10.11 -8.36 9.03
C ASP A 71 -10.56 -7.46 7.86
N ASN A 72 -10.96 -6.24 8.19
CA ASN A 72 -11.18 -5.16 7.24
C ASN A 72 -9.85 -4.84 6.53
N CYS A 73 -9.86 -4.88 5.21
CA CYS A 73 -8.68 -4.62 4.39
C CYS A 73 -8.92 -3.38 3.52
N THR A 74 -8.16 -2.32 3.78
CA THR A 74 -8.18 -1.07 3.01
C THR A 74 -6.78 -0.77 2.47
N ALA A 75 -6.70 -0.31 1.22
CA ALA A 75 -5.47 0.17 0.62
C ALA A 75 -5.70 1.42 -0.22
N ILE A 76 -4.73 2.32 -0.23
CA ILE A 76 -4.64 3.50 -1.09
C ILE A 76 -3.32 3.39 -1.86
N LEU A 77 -3.39 3.57 -3.18
CA LEU A 77 -2.23 3.64 -4.06
C LEU A 77 -2.13 5.05 -4.65
N VAL A 78 -1.04 5.75 -4.34
CA VAL A 78 -0.70 7.05 -4.94
C VAL A 78 0.41 6.80 -5.95
N VAL A 79 0.17 7.09 -7.23
CA VAL A 79 1.18 6.99 -8.29
C VAL A 79 1.65 8.40 -8.63
N PHE A 80 2.96 8.64 -8.55
CA PHE A 80 3.53 9.93 -8.89
C PHE A 80 3.63 10.08 -10.40
N LYS A 81 3.33 11.28 -10.90
CA LYS A 81 3.66 11.64 -12.28
C LYS A 81 5.12 12.06 -12.32
N ASN A 82 5.93 11.42 -13.16
CA ASN A 82 7.23 11.97 -13.50
C ASN A 82 7.00 13.33 -14.17
N ARG A 83 7.67 14.36 -13.64
CA ARG A 83 7.73 15.69 -14.27
C ARG A 83 8.67 15.67 -15.46
#